data_AF-A0A260YQ87-F1
#
_entry.id   AF-A0A260YQ87-F1
#
_cell.length_a   1.000
_cell.length_b   1.000
_cell.length_c   1.000
_cell.angle_alpha   90.00
_cell.angle_beta   90.00
_cell.angle_gamma   90.00
#
_symmetry.space_group_name_H-M   'P 1'
#
loop_
_entity.id
_entity.type
_entity.pdbx_description
1 polymer ?
#
loop_
_entity_poly.entity_id
_entity_poly.type
_entity_poly.pdbx_seq_one_letter_code
_entity_poly.pdbx_strand_id
1 'polypeptide(L)'
;MESGGHGLPDQWVRSSDVGLPKPDAVLFFDVSPAVAAQRGGFGAERLETATMQQKVAAVMPTLRDDSFWKTVNADGDLDTVEKDVFRLYENLNREKPFESLEKI
;
A
#
# COMPACT_ATOMS: atom_id res chain seq x y z
N MET A 1 -4.25 -34.85 14.08
CA MET A 1 -3.01 -34.26 13.53
C MET A 1 -3.34 -33.81 12.12
N GLU A 2 -3.65 -32.53 11.94
CA GLU A 2 -3.73 -31.90 10.62
C GLU A 2 -2.70 -30.78 10.56
N SER A 3 -1.94 -30.80 9.49
CA SER A 3 -0.70 -30.08 9.23
C SER A 3 -0.94 -28.70 8.65
N GLY A 4 -0.41 -27.67 9.33
CA GLY A 4 0.19 -26.44 8.80
C GLY A 4 -0.37 -25.77 7.56
N GLY A 5 -1.06 -24.64 7.75
CA GLY A 5 -1.30 -23.66 6.68
C GLY A 5 -2.48 -22.72 6.92
N HIS A 6 -2.63 -22.14 8.11
CA HIS A 6 -3.66 -21.12 8.35
C HIS A 6 -2.93 -19.80 8.52
N GLY A 7 -3.11 -18.88 7.56
CA GLY A 7 -2.64 -17.51 7.70
C GLY A 7 -3.21 -16.88 8.98
N LEU A 8 -2.53 -15.86 9.50
CA LEU A 8 -3.03 -15.11 10.64
C LEU A 8 -4.40 -14.51 10.29
N PRO A 9 -5.41 -14.57 11.19
CA PRO A 9 -6.71 -13.95 10.94
C PRO A 9 -6.55 -12.46 10.63
N ASP A 10 -7.31 -11.96 9.67
CA ASP A 10 -7.21 -10.57 9.21
C ASP A 10 -7.32 -9.55 10.37
N GLN A 11 -8.31 -9.75 11.26
CA GLN A 11 -8.49 -8.94 12.46
C GLN A 11 -7.27 -8.98 13.39
N TRP A 12 -6.57 -10.12 13.48
CA TRP A 12 -5.40 -10.25 14.32
C TRP A 12 -4.23 -9.43 13.78
N VAL A 13 -3.99 -9.51 12.46
CA VAL A 13 -2.89 -8.79 11.79
C VAL A 13 -3.06 -7.28 11.89
N ARG A 14 -4.30 -6.78 11.85
CA ARG A 14 -4.59 -5.32 11.87
C ARG A 14 -4.72 -4.74 13.27
N SER A 15 -4.90 -5.58 14.28
CA SER A 15 -5.20 -5.14 15.64
C SER A 15 -4.09 -4.28 16.28
N SER A 16 -2.83 -4.46 15.84
CA SER A 16 -1.69 -3.70 16.34
C SER A 16 -1.70 -2.23 15.90
N ASP A 17 -2.38 -1.92 14.81
CA ASP A 17 -2.33 -0.60 14.17
C ASP A 17 -3.50 0.30 14.61
N VAL A 18 -4.49 -0.29 15.30
CA VAL A 18 -5.62 0.45 15.87
C VAL A 18 -5.09 1.45 16.91
N GLY A 19 -5.50 2.72 16.76
CA GLY A 19 -5.08 3.82 17.62
C GLY A 19 -3.86 4.59 17.12
N LEU A 20 -3.17 4.12 16.07
CA LEU A 20 -2.14 4.93 15.40
C LEU A 20 -2.75 6.21 14.80
N PRO A 21 -1.94 7.27 14.59
CA PRO A 21 -2.39 8.44 13.83
C PRO A 21 -2.96 8.02 12.47
N LYS A 22 -4.20 8.44 12.19
CA LYS A 22 -4.81 8.23 10.88
C LYS A 22 -4.13 9.16 9.87
N PRO A 23 -3.69 8.64 8.71
CA PRO A 23 -3.05 9.46 7.69
C PRO A 23 -4.06 10.41 7.02
N ASP A 24 -3.58 11.59 6.62
CA ASP A 24 -4.35 12.50 5.75
C ASP A 24 -4.45 11.95 4.32
N ALA A 25 -3.39 11.27 3.86
CA ALA A 25 -3.38 10.51 2.61
C ALA A 25 -2.45 9.30 2.67
N VAL A 26 -2.84 8.24 1.97
CA VAL A 26 -2.01 7.08 1.63
C VAL A 26 -1.85 7.07 0.12
N LEU A 27 -0.60 7.13 -0.35
CA LEU A 27 -0.28 7.03 -1.77
C LEU A 27 0.03 5.58 -2.12
N PHE A 28 -0.85 4.97 -2.90
CA PHE A 28 -0.64 3.61 -3.41
C PHE A 28 -0.09 3.68 -4.84
N PHE A 29 1.17 3.29 -5.00
CA PHE A 29 1.84 3.25 -6.28
C PHE A 29 1.51 1.94 -7.00
N ASP A 30 0.57 2.02 -7.94
CA ASP A 30 0.19 0.89 -8.76
C ASP A 30 1.16 0.75 -9.93
N VAL A 31 1.89 -0.37 -9.97
CA VAL A 31 2.89 -0.66 -10.99
C VAL A 31 2.57 -2.01 -11.64
N SER A 32 2.58 -2.04 -12.97
CA SER A 32 2.41 -3.27 -13.70
C SER A 32 3.58 -4.22 -13.43
N PRO A 33 3.34 -5.55 -13.38
CA PRO A 33 4.41 -6.54 -13.23
C PRO A 33 5.51 -6.40 -14.29
N ALA A 34 5.16 -5.97 -15.51
CA ALA A 34 6.09 -5.78 -16.61
C ALA A 34 7.07 -4.62 -16.37
N VAL A 35 6.61 -3.51 -15.80
CA VAL A 35 7.47 -2.37 -15.42
C VAL A 35 8.26 -2.70 -14.15
N ALA A 36 7.65 -3.34 -13.16
CA ALA A 36 8.32 -3.74 -11.93
C ALA A 36 9.50 -4.69 -12.20
N ALA A 37 9.36 -5.64 -13.14
CA ALA A 37 10.42 -6.57 -13.53
C ALA A 37 11.63 -5.88 -14.21
N GLN A 38 11.44 -4.69 -14.80
CA GLN A 38 12.54 -3.91 -15.40
C GLN A 38 13.35 -3.15 -14.35
N ARG A 39 12.76 -2.88 -13.18
CA ARG A 39 13.45 -2.26 -12.05
C ARG A 39 14.31 -3.34 -11.39
N GLY A 40 15.62 -3.28 -11.64
CA GLY A 40 16.57 -4.22 -11.05
C GLY A 40 16.53 -4.20 -9.51
N GLY A 41 16.98 -5.29 -8.88
CA GLY A 41 17.06 -5.41 -7.41
C GLY A 41 16.07 -6.40 -6.79
N PHE A 42 15.10 -6.90 -7.56
CA PHE A 42 14.14 -7.90 -7.07
C PHE A 42 14.80 -9.24 -6.71
N GLY A 43 14.63 -9.67 -5.46
CA GLY A 43 15.04 -10.98 -4.96
C GLY A 43 16.21 -10.94 -3.97
N ALA A 44 16.65 -9.73 -3.57
CA ALA A 44 17.66 -9.54 -2.55
C ALA A 44 17.08 -9.63 -1.13
N GLU A 45 15.81 -9.26 -0.96
CA GLU A 45 15.10 -9.33 0.32
C GLU A 45 14.16 -10.53 0.44
N ARG A 46 13.89 -10.96 1.68
CA ARG A 46 13.07 -12.13 1.99
C ARG A 46 11.66 -12.11 1.37
N LEU A 47 11.08 -10.92 1.18
CA LEU A 47 9.71 -10.75 0.67
C LEU A 47 9.66 -10.53 -0.86
N GLU A 48 10.81 -10.43 -1.53
CA GLU A 48 10.93 -10.17 -2.96
C GLU A 48 10.87 -11.46 -3.78
N THR A 49 9.83 -12.27 -3.57
CA THR A 49 9.55 -13.43 -4.42
C THR A 49 8.28 -13.18 -5.22
N ALA A 50 8.23 -13.66 -6.47
CA ALA A 50 7.07 -13.46 -7.34
C ALA A 50 5.76 -13.96 -6.69
N THR A 51 5.82 -15.12 -6.02
CA THR A 51 4.67 -15.67 -5.28
C THR A 51 4.23 -14.80 -4.12
N MET A 52 5.16 -14.17 -3.39
CA MET A 52 4.80 -13.24 -2.32
C MET A 52 4.14 -11.98 -2.91
N GLN A 53 4.73 -11.41 -3.95
CA GLN A 53 4.20 -10.21 -4.60
C GLN A 53 2.80 -10.43 -5.20
N GLN A 54 2.53 -11.61 -5.77
CA GLN A 54 1.18 -11.99 -6.21
C GLN A 54 0.17 -12.00 -5.06
N LYS A 55 0.55 -12.52 -3.88
CA LYS A 55 -0.31 -12.50 -2.69
C LYS A 55 -0.54 -11.08 -2.19
N VAL A 56 0.52 -10.26 -2.14
CA VAL A 56 0.43 -8.85 -1.74
C VAL A 56 -0.50 -8.08 -2.69
N ALA A 57 -0.35 -8.26 -4.01
CA ALA A 57 -1.20 -7.62 -5.02
C ALA A 57 -2.69 -8.00 -4.87
N ALA A 58 -2.98 -9.23 -4.43
CA ALA A 58 -4.35 -9.67 -4.17
C ALA A 58 -4.95 -9.09 -2.87
N VAL A 59 -4.13 -8.83 -1.85
CA VAL A 59 -4.58 -8.35 -0.53
C VAL A 59 -4.63 -6.82 -0.44
N MET A 60 -3.68 -6.09 -1.03
CA MET A 60 -3.59 -4.63 -0.96
C MET A 60 -4.91 -3.90 -1.29
N PRO A 61 -5.69 -4.28 -2.32
CA PRO A 61 -6.97 -3.63 -2.61
C PRO A 61 -7.99 -3.72 -1.47
N THR A 62 -7.87 -4.72 -0.60
CA THR A 62 -8.75 -4.91 0.57
C THR A 62 -8.41 -3.97 1.74
N LEU A 63 -7.27 -3.28 1.69
CA LEU A 63 -6.84 -2.28 2.68
C LEU A 63 -7.30 -0.86 2.32
N ARG A 64 -8.01 -0.71 1.18
CA ARG A 64 -8.35 0.59 0.63
C ARG A 64 -9.45 1.28 1.45
N ASP A 65 -9.15 2.50 1.89
CA ASP A 65 -10.12 3.44 2.44
C ASP A 65 -10.15 4.71 1.58
N ASP A 66 -11.24 4.91 0.84
CA ASP A 66 -11.39 6.04 -0.09
C ASP A 66 -11.30 7.42 0.58
N SER A 67 -11.43 7.51 1.91
CA SER A 67 -11.32 8.77 2.63
C SER A 67 -9.90 9.35 2.63
N PHE A 68 -8.87 8.50 2.51
CA PHE A 68 -7.46 8.93 2.47
C PHE A 68 -6.61 8.21 1.41
N TRP A 69 -7.10 7.14 0.78
CA TRP A 69 -6.35 6.40 -0.24
C TRP A 69 -6.34 7.13 -1.59
N LYS A 70 -5.14 7.28 -2.18
CA LYS A 70 -4.91 7.85 -3.51
C LYS A 70 -4.03 6.90 -4.32
N THR A 71 -4.54 6.42 -5.45
CA THR A 71 -3.75 5.60 -6.37
C THR A 71 -2.92 6.49 -7.29
N VAL A 72 -1.63 6.20 -7.41
CA VAL A 72 -0.68 6.82 -8.34
C VAL A 72 -0.27 5.77 -9.35
N ASN A 73 -0.42 6.07 -10.65
CA ASN A 73 0.09 5.19 -11.70
C ASN A 73 1.62 5.29 -11.73
N ALA A 74 2.28 4.22 -11.33
CA ALA A 74 3.73 4.13 -11.24
C ALA A 74 4.37 3.47 -12.47
N ASP A 75 3.63 3.21 -13.55
CA ASP A 75 4.19 2.76 -14.83
C ASP A 75 4.87 3.89 -15.63
N GLY A 76 4.59 5.14 -15.30
CA GLY A 76 5.19 6.32 -15.95
C GLY A 76 6.68 6.50 -15.62
N ASP A 77 7.30 7.48 -16.30
CA ASP A 77 8.64 7.94 -15.93
C ASP A 77 8.63 8.72 -14.61
N LEU A 78 9.82 8.95 -14.05
CA LEU A 78 10.01 9.61 -12.76
C LEU A 78 9.31 10.98 -12.72
N ASP A 79 9.50 11.80 -13.74
CA ASP A 79 8.95 13.17 -13.80
C ASP A 79 7.41 13.16 -13.81
N THR A 80 6.80 12.20 -14.50
CA THR A 80 5.34 12.06 -14.56
C THR A 80 4.78 11.63 -13.21
N VAL A 81 5.39 10.62 -12.59
CA VAL A 81 4.99 10.13 -11.27
C VAL A 81 5.18 11.20 -10.20
N GLU A 82 6.29 11.95 -10.25
CA GLU A 82 6.56 13.05 -9.33
C GLU A 82 5.49 14.16 -9.43
N LYS A 83 5.12 14.58 -10.64
CA LYS A 83 4.05 15.57 -10.86
C LYS A 83 2.72 15.09 -10.28
N ASP A 84 2.40 13.81 -10.44
CA ASP A 84 1.18 13.24 -9.89
C ASP A 84 1.18 13.23 -8.36
N VAL A 85 2.29 12.83 -7.74
CA VAL A 85 2.47 12.88 -6.29
C VAL A 85 2.37 14.31 -5.77
N PHE A 86 3.03 15.26 -6.43
CA PHE A 86 3.03 16.67 -6.03
C PHE A 86 1.62 17.27 -6.11
N ARG A 87 0.90 16.99 -7.20
CA ARG A 87 -0.52 17.40 -7.35
C ARG A 87 -1.38 16.84 -6.22
N LEU A 88 -1.21 15.57 -5.83
CA LEU A 88 -1.97 14.98 -4.73
C LEU A 88 -1.62 15.66 -3.39
N TYR A 89 -0.34 15.94 -3.16
CA TYR A 89 0.15 16.63 -1.98
C TYR A 89 -0.41 18.05 -1.85
N GLU A 90 -0.45 18.83 -2.93
CA GLU A 90 -0.98 20.20 -2.93
C GLU A 90 -2.48 20.24 -2.58
N ASN A 91 -3.22 19.19 -2.90
CA ASN A 91 -4.66 19.08 -2.65
C ASN A 91 -5.01 18.51 -1.26
N LEU A 92 -4.03 18.28 -0.39
CA LEU A 92 -4.30 17.80 0.98
C LEU A 92 -4.99 18.87 1.81
N ASN A 93 -6.07 18.48 2.49
CA ASN A 93 -6.76 19.36 3.44
C ASN A 93 -5.95 19.49 4.73
N ARG A 94 -5.32 20.66 4.92
CA ARG A 94 -4.47 20.96 6.08
C ARG A 94 -5.24 21.40 7.33
N GLU A 95 -6.53 21.62 7.20
CA GLU A 95 -7.41 22.01 8.31
C GLU A 95 -8.02 20.80 9.01
N LYS A 96 -7.76 19.59 8.51
CA LYS A 96 -8.30 18.36 9.07
C LYS A 96 -7.74 18.16 10.49
N PRO A 97 -8.62 17.89 11.49
CA PRO A 97 -8.16 17.59 12.83
C PRO A 97 -7.44 16.24 12.88
N PHE A 98 -6.59 16.07 13.87
CA PHE A 98 -5.97 14.79 14.17
C PHE A 98 -7.04 13.73 14.46
N GLU A 99 -6.93 12.59 13.78
CA GLU A 99 -7.81 11.44 13.95
C GLU A 99 -6.96 10.21 14.29
N SER A 100 -7.52 9.31 15.08
CA SER A 100 -6.93 7.97 15.30
C SER A 100 -7.48 6.98 14.28
N LEU A 101 -6.67 5.99 13.94
CA LEU A 101 -7.02 4.92 13.04
C LEU A 101 -7.87 3.88 13.80
N GLU A 102 -9.18 3.92 13.58
CA GLU A 102 -10.14 3.04 14.26
C GLU A 102 -10.19 1.62 13.63
N LYS A 103 -9.79 1.51 12.36
CA LYS A 103 -9.75 0.26 11.59
C LYS A 103 -8.83 0.42 10.37
N ILE A 104 -8.30 -0.69 9.89
CA ILE A 104 -7.63 -0.84 8.59
C ILE A 104 -8.47 -1.75 7.72
#